data_AF-A0A3M1NJ20-F1
#
_entry.id   AF-A0A3M1NJ20-F1
#
_cell.length_a   1.000
_cell.length_b   1.000
_cell.length_c   1.000
_cell.angle_alpha   90.00
_cell.angle_beta   90.00
_cell.angle_gamma   90.00
#
_symmetry.space_group_name_H-M   'P 1'
#
loop_
_entity.id
_entity.type
_entity.pdbx_description
1 polymer ?
#
loop_
_entity_poly.entity_id
_entity_poly.type
_entity_poly.pdbx_seq_one_letter_code
_entity_poly.pdbx_strand_id
1 'polypeptide(L)'
;VTVLLARVPFRRSDSTGALFVTADVAVAGIGGVGIAKYCPAKIEYAFGPYNPAERTRAPDVLTLYLEPTEGNWLFILYSGYTVRMVTSDAGLNRQIKQVAEKQKDYNKDPSKPKLQLILAEPSEREEFLQRFSAYLLK
;
A
#
# COMPACT_ATOMS: atom_id res chain seq x y z
N VAL A 1 10.22 -7.75 2.83
CA VAL A 1 10.43 -6.98 1.59
C VAL A 1 10.33 -5.51 1.95
N THR A 2 11.30 -4.70 1.54
CA THR A 2 11.36 -3.25 1.84
C THR A 2 11.15 -2.47 0.56
N VAL A 3 10.31 -1.45 0.58
CA VAL A 3 10.20 -0.45 -0.49
C VAL A 3 10.67 0.88 0.09
N LEU A 4 11.69 1.47 -0.53
CA LEU A 4 12.21 2.78 -0.12
C LEU A 4 11.78 3.83 -1.13
N LEU A 5 10.94 4.76 -0.68
CA LEU A 5 10.51 5.93 -1.44
C LEU A 5 11.22 7.17 -0.90
N ALA A 6 11.75 8.00 -1.80
CA ALA A 6 12.39 9.25 -1.47
C ALA A 6 11.68 10.41 -2.18
N ARG A 7 11.79 11.61 -1.59
CA ARG A 7 11.16 12.84 -2.08
C ARG A 7 9.64 12.67 -2.28
N VAL A 8 8.94 12.23 -1.25
CA VAL A 8 7.48 12.10 -1.26
C VAL A 8 6.87 13.37 -0.64
N PRO A 9 6.38 14.34 -1.45
CA PRO A 9 5.88 15.61 -0.94
C PRO A 9 4.43 15.47 -0.43
N PHE A 10 4.26 14.85 0.73
CA PHE A 10 2.93 14.70 1.33
C PHE A 10 2.25 16.05 1.57
N ARG A 11 0.97 16.11 1.23
CA ARG A 11 0.02 17.16 1.61
C ARG A 11 -0.96 16.57 2.62
N ARG A 12 -1.53 17.41 3.47
CA ARG A 12 -2.59 16.99 4.40
C ARG A 12 -3.94 17.37 3.80
N SER A 13 -4.89 16.44 3.84
CA SER A 13 -6.29 16.68 3.53
C SER A 13 -6.97 17.31 4.74
N ASP A 14 -7.61 18.46 4.56
CA ASP A 14 -8.35 19.12 5.63
C ASP A 14 -9.66 18.39 5.99
N SER A 15 -10.26 17.68 5.04
CA SER A 15 -11.54 16.99 5.24
C SER A 15 -11.38 15.64 5.96
N THR A 16 -10.31 14.91 5.65
CA THR A 16 -10.08 13.55 6.18
C THR A 16 -8.93 13.49 7.18
N GLY A 17 -8.10 14.53 7.25
CA GLY A 17 -6.86 14.53 8.04
C GLY A 17 -5.76 13.63 7.48
N ALA A 18 -6.01 12.89 6.40
CA ALA A 18 -5.05 11.97 5.78
C ALA A 18 -3.91 12.74 5.11
N LEU A 19 -2.73 12.11 5.04
CA LEU A 19 -1.64 12.60 4.20
C LEU A 19 -1.77 11.98 2.82
N PHE A 20 -1.59 12.74 1.76
CA PHE A 20 -1.67 12.24 0.40
C PHE A 20 -0.62 12.86 -0.52
N VAL A 21 -0.31 12.17 -1.61
CA VAL A 21 0.61 12.67 -2.65
C VAL A 21 0.10 12.29 -4.04
N THR A 22 0.27 13.20 -4.99
CA THR A 22 0.24 12.89 -6.42
C THR A 22 1.46 13.55 -7.04
N ALA A 23 2.48 12.74 -7.30
CA ALA A 23 3.76 13.21 -7.82
C ALA A 23 4.56 12.04 -8.38
N ASP A 24 5.58 12.36 -9.16
CA ASP A 24 6.64 11.42 -9.47
C ASP A 24 7.53 11.24 -8.23
N VAL A 25 7.48 10.07 -7.61
CA VAL A 25 8.28 9.73 -6.42
C VAL A 25 9.51 8.94 -6.81
N ALA A 26 10.62 9.17 -6.11
CA ALA A 26 11.83 8.40 -6.34
C ALA A 26 11.73 7.03 -5.63
N VAL A 27 11.67 5.95 -6.38
CA VAL A 27 11.85 4.58 -5.89
C VAL A 27 13.34 4.32 -5.76
N ALA A 28 13.84 4.46 -4.53
CA ALA A 28 15.26 4.31 -4.22
C ALA A 28 15.68 2.83 -4.16
N GLY A 29 14.79 1.93 -3.73
CA GLY A 29 15.05 0.49 -3.79
C GLY A 29 13.88 -0.39 -3.40
N ILE A 30 13.92 -1.65 -3.87
CA ILE A 30 12.95 -2.70 -3.55
C ILE A 30 13.70 -3.97 -3.18
N GLY A 31 13.37 -4.57 -2.03
CA GLY A 31 13.92 -5.87 -1.63
C GLY A 31 15.45 -5.88 -1.44
N GLY A 32 16.05 -4.73 -1.10
CA GLY A 32 17.50 -4.56 -0.98
C GLY A 32 18.21 -4.21 -2.29
N VAL A 33 17.50 -4.15 -3.42
CA VAL A 33 18.03 -3.72 -4.72
C VAL A 33 17.80 -2.22 -4.88
N GLY A 34 18.86 -1.46 -5.20
CA GLY A 34 18.74 -0.04 -5.54
C GLY A 34 18.15 0.15 -6.95
N ILE A 35 17.12 0.98 -7.08
CA ILE A 35 16.36 1.12 -8.34
C ILE A 35 16.44 2.55 -8.91
N ALA A 36 16.70 3.56 -8.09
CA ALA A 36 16.92 4.97 -8.47
C ALA A 36 16.08 5.47 -9.67
N LYS A 37 14.76 5.24 -9.63
CA LYS A 37 13.82 5.65 -10.69
C LYS A 37 12.72 6.54 -10.15
N TYR A 38 12.30 7.52 -10.94
CA TYR A 38 11.07 8.26 -10.68
C TYR A 38 9.87 7.49 -11.22
N CYS A 39 8.79 7.46 -10.45
CA CYS A 39 7.59 6.72 -10.77
C CYS A 39 6.37 7.59 -10.41
N PRO A 40 5.45 7.82 -11.37
CA PRO A 40 4.14 8.39 -11.06
C PRO A 40 3.47 7.62 -9.92
N ALA A 41 3.12 8.33 -8.86
CA ALA A 41 2.54 7.72 -7.67
C ALA A 41 1.34 8.49 -7.15
N LYS A 42 0.38 7.73 -6.64
CA LYS A 42 -0.68 8.20 -5.75
C LYS A 42 -0.52 7.46 -4.44
N ILE A 43 -0.26 8.19 -3.36
CA ILE A 43 -0.02 7.62 -2.03
C ILE A 43 -0.95 8.28 -1.05
N GLU A 44 -1.59 7.50 -0.20
CA GLU A 44 -2.41 7.96 0.90
C GLU A 44 -1.93 7.29 2.19
N TYR A 45 -1.77 8.09 3.24
CA TYR A 45 -1.58 7.64 4.61
C TYR A 45 -2.75 8.14 5.46
N ALA A 46 -3.61 7.22 5.88
CA ALA A 46 -4.76 7.50 6.71
C ALA A 46 -4.49 7.04 8.15
N PHE A 47 -4.72 7.92 9.12
CA PHE A 47 -4.58 7.60 10.53
C PHE A 47 -5.73 6.69 10.98
N GLY A 48 -5.41 5.64 11.73
CA GLY A 48 -6.40 4.75 12.31
C GLY A 48 -7.20 5.46 13.41
N PRO A 49 -8.53 5.29 13.46
CA PRO A 49 -9.36 5.91 14.48
C PRO A 49 -9.02 5.39 15.88
N TYR A 50 -9.11 6.29 16.86
CA TYR A 50 -8.99 5.94 18.27
C TYR A 50 -10.36 5.53 18.84
N ASN A 51 -10.43 4.36 19.48
CA ASN A 51 -11.59 3.90 20.21
C ASN A 51 -11.43 4.26 21.71
N PRO A 52 -12.17 5.26 22.22
CA PRO A 52 -12.04 5.67 23.61
C PRO A 52 -12.57 4.65 24.62
N ALA A 53 -13.54 3.81 24.23
CA ALA A 53 -14.14 2.82 25.12
C ALA A 53 -13.15 1.68 25.44
N GLU A 54 -12.37 1.25 24.45
CA GLU A 54 -11.38 0.18 24.59
C GLU A 54 -9.97 0.71 24.87
N ARG A 55 -9.75 2.03 24.79
CA ARG A 55 -8.43 2.68 24.85
C ARG A 55 -7.45 2.12 23.82
N THR A 56 -7.96 1.72 22.67
CA THR A 56 -7.20 1.14 21.56
C THR A 56 -7.23 2.08 20.36
N ARG A 57 -6.23 1.96 19.49
CA ARG A 57 -6.21 2.64 18.19
C ARG A 57 -6.19 1.58 17.09
N ALA A 58 -7.07 1.73 16.10
CA ALA A 58 -7.00 0.90 14.91
C ALA A 58 -5.67 1.16 14.18
N PRO A 59 -5.13 0.19 13.43
CA PRO A 59 -3.90 0.43 12.70
C PRO A 59 -4.07 1.53 11.64
N ASP A 60 -3.01 2.33 11.45
CA ASP A 60 -2.94 3.26 10.33
C ASP A 60 -2.97 2.49 9.00
N VAL A 61 -3.37 3.16 7.92
CA VAL A 61 -3.48 2.58 6.57
C VAL A 61 -2.60 3.37 5.62
N LEU A 62 -1.65 2.69 4.99
CA LEU A 62 -0.86 3.20 3.88
C LEU A 62 -1.35 2.55 2.59
N THR A 63 -1.83 3.36 1.65
CA THR A 63 -2.22 2.90 0.32
C THR A 63 -1.30 3.51 -0.72
N LEU A 64 -0.73 2.68 -1.59
CA LEU A 64 0.22 3.04 -2.63
C LEU A 64 -0.32 2.57 -3.98
N TYR A 65 -0.36 3.48 -4.94
CA TYR A 65 -0.49 3.17 -6.35
C TYR A 65 0.73 3.74 -7.08
N LEU A 66 1.50 2.86 -7.70
CA LEU A 66 2.68 3.20 -8.49
C LEU A 66 2.42 2.80 -9.93
N GLU A 67 2.77 3.66 -10.88
CA GLU A 67 2.63 3.40 -12.31
C GLU A 67 3.94 3.68 -13.05
N PRO A 68 4.93 2.75 -13.00
CA PRO A 68 6.25 2.97 -13.57
C PRO A 68 6.24 3.26 -15.08
N THR A 69 5.29 2.68 -15.81
CA THR A 69 5.05 2.94 -17.23
C THR A 69 3.55 2.87 -17.50
N GLU A 70 3.09 3.43 -18.61
CA GLU A 70 1.69 3.30 -19.03
C GLU A 70 1.27 1.82 -19.09
N GLY A 71 0.17 1.49 -18.40
CA GLY A 71 -0.36 0.14 -18.32
C GLY A 71 0.41 -0.82 -17.39
N ASN A 72 1.55 -0.41 -16.82
CA ASN A 72 2.27 -1.19 -15.81
C ASN A 72 2.13 -0.52 -14.44
N TRP A 73 1.47 -1.19 -13.51
CA TRP A 73 1.15 -0.61 -12.21
C TRP A 73 1.22 -1.62 -11.07
N LEU A 74 1.40 -1.08 -9.87
CA LEU A 74 1.46 -1.79 -8.61
C LEU A 74 0.58 -1.07 -7.59
N PHE A 75 -0.37 -1.81 -7.02
CA PHE A 75 -1.21 -1.36 -5.93
C PHE A 75 -0.84 -2.11 -4.65
N ILE A 76 -0.68 -1.38 -3.55
CA ILE A 76 -0.38 -1.91 -2.23
C ILE A 76 -1.26 -1.22 -1.21
N LEU A 77 -1.90 -1.99 -0.34
CA LEU A 77 -2.53 -1.51 0.89
C LEU A 77 -1.84 -2.18 2.06
N TYR A 78 -1.32 -1.38 2.98
CA TYR A 78 -0.68 -1.84 4.20
C TYR A 78 -1.45 -1.32 5.41
N SER A 79 -1.82 -2.21 6.32
CA SER A 79 -2.46 -1.86 7.59
C SER A 79 -2.15 -2.89 8.66
N GLY A 80 -1.65 -2.43 9.82
CA GLY A 80 -1.23 -3.29 10.92
C GLY A 80 -0.10 -4.23 10.49
N TYR A 81 -0.43 -5.51 10.33
CA TYR A 81 0.51 -6.54 9.85
C TYR A 81 0.08 -7.14 8.50
N THR A 82 -0.85 -6.51 7.80
CA THR A 82 -1.38 -7.03 6.53
C THR A 82 -0.92 -6.16 5.37
N VAL A 83 -0.36 -6.80 4.35
CA VAL A 83 -0.06 -6.23 3.04
C VAL A 83 -1.01 -6.86 2.04
N ARG A 84 -1.90 -6.07 1.45
CA ARG A 84 -2.71 -6.48 0.29
C ARG A 84 -2.06 -5.89 -0.95
N MET A 85 -1.82 -6.72 -1.96
CA MET A 85 -1.10 -6.30 -3.16
C MET A 85 -1.74 -6.87 -4.41
N VAL A 86 -1.85 -6.05 -5.47
CA VAL A 86 -2.21 -6.50 -6.82
C VAL A 86 -1.47 -5.64 -7.83
N THR A 87 -1.13 -6.23 -8.97
CA THR A 87 -0.31 -5.58 -10.00
C THR A 87 -0.92 -5.84 -11.38
N SER A 88 -0.49 -5.09 -12.40
CA SER A 88 -0.80 -5.39 -13.79
C SER A 88 -0.12 -6.68 -14.30
N ASP A 89 0.93 -7.16 -13.63
CA ASP A 89 1.66 -8.36 -14.00
C ASP A 89 0.98 -9.63 -13.46
N ALA A 90 0.42 -10.43 -14.39
CA ALA A 90 -0.27 -11.67 -14.06
C ALA A 90 0.66 -12.75 -13.45
N GLY A 91 1.94 -12.76 -13.82
CA GLY A 91 2.94 -13.68 -13.26
C GLY A 91 3.23 -13.35 -11.80
N LEU A 92 3.45 -12.08 -11.49
CA LEU A 92 3.64 -11.60 -10.12
C LEU A 92 2.40 -11.82 -9.26
N ASN A 93 1.19 -11.58 -9.79
CA ASN A 93 -0.05 -11.88 -9.07
C ASN A 93 -0.18 -13.37 -8.69
N ARG A 94 0.25 -14.29 -9.57
CA ARG A 94 0.31 -15.72 -9.24
C ARG A 94 1.31 -16.01 -8.11
N GLN A 95 2.48 -15.37 -8.14
CA GLN A 95 3.48 -15.51 -7.07
C GLN A 95 2.95 -14.98 -5.72
N ILE A 96 2.32 -13.81 -5.71
CA ILE A 96 1.68 -13.23 -4.52
C ILE A 96 0.64 -14.20 -3.96
N LYS A 97 -0.23 -14.76 -4.81
CA LYS A 97 -1.24 -15.74 -4.41
C LYS A 97 -0.62 -16.97 -3.75
N GLN A 98 0.43 -17.53 -4.35
CA GLN A 98 1.13 -18.70 -3.81
C GLN A 98 1.78 -18.41 -2.45
N VAL A 99 2.39 -17.23 -2.29
CA VAL A 99 2.97 -16.81 -1.00
C VAL A 99 1.87 -16.64 0.05
N ALA A 100 0.77 -15.97 -0.30
CA ALA A 100 -0.38 -15.77 0.57
C ALA A 100 -0.99 -17.11 1.04
N GLU A 101 -1.09 -18.09 0.14
CA GLU A 101 -1.56 -19.44 0.47
C GLU A 101 -0.61 -20.16 1.44
N LYS A 102 0.70 -20.14 1.19
CA LYS A 102 1.71 -20.73 2.09
C LYS A 102 1.74 -20.08 3.49
N GLN A 103 1.45 -18.79 3.55
CA GLN A 103 1.41 -18.07 4.82
C GLN A 103 0.24 -18.48 5.71
N LYS A 104 -0.86 -19.02 5.17
CA LYS A 104 -1.99 -19.51 5.98
C LYS A 104 -1.55 -20.56 7.00
N ASP A 105 -0.58 -21.40 6.64
CA ASP A 105 -0.05 -22.44 7.52
C ASP A 105 1.02 -21.91 8.48
N TYR A 106 1.91 -21.03 8.00
CA TYR A 106 2.91 -20.35 8.85
C TYR A 106 2.24 -19.45 9.92
N ASN A 107 1.07 -18.90 9.59
CA ASN A 107 0.33 -18.01 10.45
C ASN A 107 -0.42 -18.73 11.59
N LYS A 108 -0.31 -20.05 11.74
CA LYS A 108 -0.85 -20.81 12.89
C LYS A 108 0.01 -20.73 14.17
N ASP A 109 1.28 -20.33 14.10
CA ASP A 109 2.21 -20.28 15.25
C ASP A 109 2.23 -18.92 15.99
N PRO A 110 1.61 -18.77 17.18
CA PRO A 110 1.45 -17.47 17.85
C PRO A 110 2.76 -16.77 18.26
N SER A 111 3.91 -17.43 18.19
CA SER A 111 5.22 -16.87 18.59
C SER A 111 5.91 -16.01 17.52
N LYS A 112 5.41 -16.01 16.28
CA LYS A 112 6.07 -15.35 15.15
C LYS A 112 5.34 -14.08 14.74
N PRO A 113 6.03 -12.95 14.46
CA PRO A 113 5.42 -11.79 13.83
C PRO A 113 4.95 -12.17 12.42
N LYS A 114 3.66 -11.99 12.13
CA LYS A 114 3.03 -12.47 10.88
C LYS A 114 2.67 -11.31 9.99
N LEU A 115 3.67 -10.76 9.29
CA LEU A 115 3.36 -9.98 8.11
C LEU A 115 2.57 -10.88 7.15
N GLN A 116 1.28 -10.61 6.98
CA GLN A 116 0.39 -11.36 6.11
C GLN A 116 0.30 -10.67 4.75
N LEU A 117 0.74 -11.35 3.71
CA LEU A 117 0.55 -10.98 2.32
C LEU A 117 -0.78 -11.56 1.83
N ILE A 118 -1.58 -10.74 1.18
CA ILE A 118 -2.85 -11.10 0.57
C ILE A 118 -2.84 -10.58 -0.86
N LEU A 119 -3.29 -11.38 -1.81
CA LEU A 119 -3.59 -10.87 -3.15
C LEU A 119 -4.84 -9.98 -3.06
N ALA A 120 -4.69 -8.70 -3.37
CA ALA A 120 -5.80 -7.76 -3.39
C ALA A 120 -6.73 -8.03 -4.59
N GLU A 121 -8.00 -7.65 -4.47
CA GLU A 121 -8.92 -7.66 -5.60
C GLU A 121 -8.70 -6.44 -6.49
N PRO A 122 -8.88 -6.53 -7.82
CA PRO A 122 -8.76 -5.38 -8.71
C PRO A 122 -9.69 -4.22 -8.34
N SER A 123 -10.88 -4.52 -7.80
CA SER A 123 -11.85 -3.54 -7.30
C SER A 123 -11.27 -2.63 -6.21
N GLU A 124 -10.41 -3.14 -5.33
CA GLU A 124 -9.79 -2.33 -4.27
C GLU A 124 -8.91 -1.22 -4.86
N ARG A 125 -8.22 -1.49 -5.97
CA ARG A 125 -7.44 -0.48 -6.69
C ARG A 125 -8.34 0.56 -7.34
N GLU A 126 -9.48 0.15 -7.90
CA GLU A 126 -10.44 1.06 -8.53
C GLU A 126 -11.11 1.98 -7.50
N GLU A 127 -11.58 1.42 -6.39
CA GLU A 127 -12.16 2.16 -5.25
C GLU A 127 -11.17 3.18 -4.70
N PHE A 128 -9.90 2.78 -4.52
CA PHE A 128 -8.86 3.69 -4.11
C PHE A 128 -8.71 4.86 -5.08
N LEU A 129 -8.58 4.60 -6.39
CA LEU A 129 -8.39 5.67 -7.37
C LEU A 129 -9.59 6.63 -7.44
N GLN A 130 -10.80 6.09 -7.35
CA GLN A 130 -12.02 6.90 -7.29
C GLN A 130 -12.02 7.79 -6.04
N ARG A 131 -11.80 7.23 -4.85
CA ARG A 131 -11.72 8.01 -3.60
C ARG A 131 -10.59 9.03 -3.65
N PHE A 132 -9.44 8.63 -4.16
CA PHE A 132 -8.25 9.47 -4.21
C PHE A 132 -8.46 10.72 -5.07
N SER A 133 -9.25 10.61 -6.15
CA SER A 133 -9.59 11.76 -7.00
C SER A 133 -10.25 12.91 -6.24
N ALA A 134 -10.95 12.62 -5.13
CA ALA A 134 -11.57 13.63 -4.27
C ALA A 134 -10.55 14.56 -3.60
N TYR A 135 -9.30 14.13 -3.41
CA TYR A 135 -8.23 14.99 -2.89
C TYR A 135 -7.73 16.03 -3.91
N LEU A 136 -8.01 15.83 -5.19
CA LEU A 136 -7.52 16.68 -6.29
C LEU A 136 -8.55 17.74 -6.72
N LEU A 137 -9.79 17.65 -6.24
CA LEU A 137 -10.90 18.52 -6.61
C LEU A 137 -11.10 19.71 -5.64
N LYS A 138 -10.18 19.92 -4.70
CA LYS A 138 -10.21 21.02 -3.71
C LYS A 138 -8.82 21.62 -3.54
#